data_AF-A0A7X7QFS7-F1
#
_entry.id   AF-A0A7X7QFS7-F1
#
_cell.length_a   1.000
_cell.length_b   1.000
_cell.length_c   1.000
_cell.angle_alpha   90.00
_cell.angle_beta   90.00
_cell.angle_gamma   90.00
#
_symmetry.space_group_name_H-M   'P 1'
#
loop_
_entity.id
_entity.type
_entity.pdbx_description
1 polymer ?
#
loop_
_entity_poly.entity_id
_entity_poly.type
_entity_poly.pdbx_seq_one_letter_code
_entity_poly.pdbx_strand_id
1 'polypeptide(L)'
;EEEYRTLEKDQLNTFFLEMIRSGIKKCQEQHRVPANDLLERLEEFRAGGFSNRWTFKTITLKELGVKCALECNLTVDAFHLNLVLYREGVGLLSREILMTEPDEIVFAPQFKELRLDGDSLVVLDKFGDVTYTERLATLDLL
;
A
#
# COMPACT_ATOMS: atom_id res chain seq x y z
N GLU A 1 -24.00 1.55 -17.01
CA GLU A 1 -23.31 2.11 -15.82
C GLU A 1 -23.77 1.51 -14.48
N GLU A 2 -24.72 0.55 -14.43
CA GLU A 2 -25.24 0.02 -13.15
C GLU A 2 -24.87 -1.44 -12.84
N GLU A 3 -24.27 -2.17 -13.78
CA GLU A 3 -24.03 -3.62 -13.68
C GLU A 3 -23.14 -4.00 -12.49
N TYR A 4 -22.13 -3.18 -12.15
CA TYR A 4 -21.26 -3.45 -11.01
C TYR A 4 -21.98 -3.40 -9.65
N ARG A 5 -23.12 -2.69 -9.55
CA ARG A 5 -23.87 -2.58 -8.29
C ARG A 5 -24.63 -3.85 -7.95
N THR A 6 -24.83 -4.73 -8.92
CA THR A 6 -25.52 -6.01 -8.76
C THR A 6 -24.57 -7.20 -8.67
N LEU A 7 -23.26 -6.95 -8.78
CA LEU A 7 -22.23 -7.98 -8.69
C LEU A 7 -21.84 -8.23 -7.23
N GLU A 8 -21.47 -9.48 -6.96
CA GLU A 8 -20.83 -9.85 -5.71
C GLU A 8 -19.43 -9.24 -5.61
N LYS A 9 -18.95 -9.02 -4.38
CA LYS A 9 -17.72 -8.27 -4.12
C LYS A 9 -16.48 -8.92 -4.76
N ASP A 10 -16.45 -10.24 -4.81
CA ASP A 10 -15.39 -11.05 -5.42
C ASP A 10 -15.37 -10.98 -6.96
N GLN A 11 -16.46 -10.53 -7.58
CA GLN A 11 -16.57 -10.35 -9.03
C GLN A 11 -16.15 -8.95 -9.48
N LEU A 12 -16.17 -7.95 -8.59
CA LEU A 12 -15.92 -6.55 -8.92
C LEU A 12 -14.55 -6.31 -9.55
N ASN A 13 -13.51 -6.91 -8.98
CA ASN A 13 -12.14 -6.79 -9.50
C ASN A 13 -12.04 -7.25 -10.96
N THR A 14 -12.60 -8.41 -11.27
CA THR A 14 -12.61 -8.97 -12.63
C THR A 14 -13.41 -8.07 -13.58
N PHE A 15 -14.57 -7.58 -13.13
CA PHE A 15 -15.40 -6.68 -13.91
C PHE A 15 -14.68 -5.37 -14.27
N PHE A 16 -14.07 -4.70 -13.28
CA PHE A 16 -13.33 -3.46 -13.52
C PHE A 16 -12.11 -3.68 -14.42
N LEU A 17 -11.39 -4.79 -14.26
CA LEU A 17 -10.25 -5.12 -15.12
C LEU A 17 -10.69 -5.30 -16.58
N GLU A 18 -11.81 -5.98 -16.84
CA GLU A 18 -12.35 -6.13 -18.19
C GLU A 18 -12.85 -4.80 -18.79
N MET A 19 -13.40 -3.90 -17.98
CA MET A 19 -13.71 -2.54 -18.43
C MET A 19 -12.46 -1.79 -18.90
N ILE A 20 -11.38 -1.83 -18.11
CA ILE A 20 -10.10 -1.18 -18.46
C ILE A 20 -9.50 -1.84 -19.72
N ARG A 21 -9.50 -3.18 -19.78
CA ARG A 21 -9.05 -3.95 -20.96
C ARG A 21 -9.80 -3.52 -22.22
N SER A 22 -11.11 -3.41 -22.14
CA SER A 22 -11.96 -2.95 -23.25
C SER A 22 -11.60 -1.53 -23.67
N GLY A 23 -11.40 -0.63 -22.70
CA GLY A 23 -10.95 0.74 -22.94
C GLY A 23 -9.61 0.81 -23.69
N ILE A 24 -8.59 0.07 -23.21
CA ILE A 24 -7.27 0.01 -23.87
C ILE A 24 -7.40 -0.47 -25.31
N LYS A 25 -8.19 -1.54 -25.55
CA LYS A 25 -8.39 -2.09 -26.89
C LYS A 25 -9.06 -1.09 -27.84
N LYS A 26 -10.03 -0.31 -27.37
CA LYS A 26 -10.67 0.73 -28.18
C LYS A 26 -9.72 1.90 -28.45
N CYS A 27 -8.96 2.33 -27.44
CA CYS A 27 -8.00 3.42 -27.60
C CYS A 27 -6.90 3.10 -28.62
N GLN A 28 -6.42 1.85 -28.66
CA GLN A 28 -5.35 1.45 -29.58
C GLN A 28 -5.76 1.50 -31.07
N GLU A 29 -7.06 1.45 -31.37
CA GLU A 29 -7.57 1.53 -32.75
C GLU A 29 -7.37 2.93 -33.34
N GLN A 30 -7.36 3.96 -32.49
CA GLN A 30 -7.34 5.37 -32.91
C GLN A 30 -6.08 6.11 -32.50
N HIS A 31 -5.38 5.60 -31.48
CA HIS A 31 -4.22 6.26 -30.89
C HIS A 31 -3.07 5.28 -30.67
N ARG A 32 -1.84 5.80 -30.81
CA ARG A 32 -0.64 5.06 -30.44
C ARG A 32 -0.52 5.05 -28.92
N VAL A 33 -0.96 3.96 -28.32
CA VAL A 33 -0.82 3.67 -26.88
C VAL A 33 0.04 2.42 -26.69
N PRO A 34 0.76 2.29 -25.56
CA PRO A 34 1.51 1.07 -25.23
C PRO A 34 0.56 -0.05 -24.79
N ALA A 35 -0.34 -0.51 -25.68
CA ALA A 35 -1.43 -1.41 -25.34
C ALA A 35 -0.93 -2.75 -24.75
N ASN A 36 0.10 -3.35 -25.36
CA ASN A 36 0.65 -4.63 -24.89
C ASN A 36 1.16 -4.52 -23.46
N ASP A 37 1.98 -3.50 -23.18
CA ASP A 37 2.53 -3.27 -21.84
C ASP A 37 1.41 -3.04 -20.82
N LEU A 38 0.40 -2.23 -21.16
CA LEU A 38 -0.74 -1.99 -20.26
C LEU A 38 -1.53 -3.26 -19.98
N LEU A 39 -1.79 -4.08 -21.00
CA LEU A 39 -2.50 -5.35 -20.84
C LEU A 39 -1.69 -6.37 -20.01
N GLU A 40 -0.38 -6.41 -20.19
CA GLU A 40 0.52 -7.23 -19.38
C GLU A 40 0.49 -6.80 -17.91
N ARG A 41 0.58 -5.48 -17.63
CA ARG A 41 0.45 -4.96 -16.26
C ARG A 41 -0.90 -5.28 -15.61
N LEU A 42 -1.99 -5.34 -16.38
CA LEU A 42 -3.27 -5.79 -15.84
C LEU A 42 -3.26 -7.27 -15.45
N GLU A 43 -2.61 -8.14 -16.23
CA GLU A 43 -2.46 -9.55 -15.86
C GLU A 43 -1.56 -9.72 -14.63
N GLU A 44 -0.47 -8.96 -14.52
CA GLU A 44 0.36 -8.93 -13.32
C GLU A 44 -0.44 -8.48 -12.09
N PHE A 45 -1.26 -7.43 -12.23
CA PHE A 45 -2.13 -6.94 -11.15
C PHE A 45 -3.15 -8.01 -10.72
N ARG A 46 -3.75 -8.72 -11.68
CA ARG A 46 -4.65 -9.85 -11.41
C ARG A 46 -3.93 -11.00 -10.72
N ALA A 47 -2.77 -11.40 -11.22
CA ALA A 47 -1.95 -12.47 -10.64
C ALA A 47 -1.43 -12.11 -9.23
N GLY A 48 -1.21 -10.82 -8.97
CA GLY A 48 -0.88 -10.27 -7.65
C GLY A 48 -2.07 -10.16 -6.69
N GLY A 49 -3.25 -10.65 -7.06
CA GLY A 49 -4.43 -10.65 -6.20
C GLY A 49 -5.11 -9.29 -6.07
N PHE A 50 -5.01 -8.43 -7.09
CA PHE A 50 -5.65 -7.10 -7.13
C PHE A 50 -5.20 -6.18 -5.98
N SER A 51 -3.92 -6.27 -5.61
CA SER A 51 -3.32 -5.55 -4.50
C SER A 51 -2.35 -4.50 -5.01
N ASN A 52 -2.58 -3.24 -4.65
CA ASN A 52 -1.65 -2.13 -4.89
C ASN A 52 -0.77 -1.93 -3.66
N ARG A 53 0.55 -2.11 -3.79
CA ARG A 53 1.49 -1.99 -2.67
C ARG A 53 2.58 -0.96 -2.96
N TRP A 54 2.92 -0.15 -1.98
CA TRP A 54 4.00 0.83 -2.11
C TRP A 54 4.60 1.20 -0.74
N THR A 55 5.89 1.53 -0.73
CA THR A 55 6.54 2.13 0.43
C THR A 55 6.22 3.62 0.45
N PHE A 56 5.55 4.09 1.50
CA PHE A 56 5.26 5.51 1.68
C PHE A 56 6.46 6.28 2.21
N LYS A 57 7.10 5.77 3.26
CA LYS A 57 8.23 6.44 3.92
C LYS A 57 9.20 5.42 4.47
N THR A 58 10.47 5.82 4.57
CA THR A 58 11.54 5.02 5.14
C THR A 58 12.45 5.90 5.99
N ILE A 59 12.92 5.36 7.11
CA ILE A 59 14.07 5.89 7.86
C ILE A 59 15.08 4.77 8.14
N THR A 60 16.34 5.13 8.33
CA THR A 60 17.41 4.17 8.68
C THR A 60 17.99 4.53 10.03
N LEU A 61 17.90 3.60 10.97
CA LEU A 61 18.55 3.65 12.28
C LEU A 61 19.99 3.16 12.12
N LYS A 62 20.90 4.06 11.75
CA LYS A 62 22.29 3.73 11.37
C LYS A 62 23.04 2.96 12.45
N GLU A 63 22.88 3.34 13.71
CA GLU A 63 23.55 2.70 14.85
C GLU A 63 23.14 1.24 15.05
N LEU A 64 21.92 0.88 14.61
CA LEU A 64 21.37 -0.47 14.73
C LEU A 64 21.44 -1.26 13.42
N GLY A 65 21.83 -0.62 12.31
CA GLY A 65 21.77 -1.19 10.96
C GLY A 65 20.35 -1.56 10.51
N VAL A 66 19.31 -0.92 11.07
CA VAL A 66 17.90 -1.25 10.81
C VAL A 66 17.26 -0.19 9.92
N LYS A 67 16.56 -0.62 8.88
CA LYS A 67 15.69 0.20 8.04
C LYS A 67 14.24 0.02 8.51
N CYS A 68 13.55 1.10 8.80
CA CYS A 68 12.14 1.10 9.16
C CYS A 68 11.34 1.73 8.01
N ALA A 69 10.20 1.16 7.65
CA ALA A 69 9.37 1.62 6.55
C ALA A 69 7.88 1.61 6.92
N LEU A 70 7.15 2.52 6.31
CA LEU A 70 5.69 2.49 6.24
C LEU A 70 5.30 1.91 4.88
N GLU A 71 4.79 0.68 4.88
CA GLU A 71 4.38 -0.07 3.70
C GLU A 71 2.86 -0.02 3.59
N CYS A 72 2.36 0.49 2.47
CA CYS A 72 0.94 0.59 2.17
C CYS A 72 0.50 -0.60 1.32
N ASN A 73 -0.73 -1.06 1.55
CA ASN A 73 -1.42 -2.04 0.72
C ASN A 73 -2.89 -1.63 0.56
N LEU A 74 -3.35 -1.47 -0.68
CA LEU A 74 -4.70 -1.11 -1.04
C LEU A 74 -5.33 -2.22 -1.88
N THR A 75 -6.50 -2.70 -1.43
CA THR A 75 -7.38 -3.59 -2.18
C THR A 75 -8.73 -2.90 -2.40
N VAL A 76 -9.65 -3.56 -3.09
CA VAL A 76 -11.05 -3.08 -3.19
C VAL A 76 -11.83 -3.16 -1.87
N ASP A 77 -11.26 -3.85 -0.87
CA ASP A 77 -11.91 -4.08 0.42
C ASP A 77 -11.41 -3.14 1.50
N ALA A 78 -10.12 -2.82 1.49
CA ALA A 78 -9.49 -2.08 2.58
C ALA A 78 -8.16 -1.45 2.15
N PHE A 79 -7.77 -0.45 2.93
CA PHE A 79 -6.40 0.05 2.98
C PHE A 79 -5.73 -0.43 4.26
N HIS A 80 -4.47 -0.85 4.13
CA HIS A 80 -3.62 -1.29 5.23
C HIS A 80 -2.31 -0.50 5.25
N LEU A 81 -1.89 -0.06 6.42
CA LEU A 81 -0.57 0.50 6.68
C LEU A 81 0.21 -0.42 7.62
N ASN A 82 1.41 -0.81 7.20
CA ASN A 82 2.29 -1.65 7.99
C ASN A 82 3.55 -0.88 8.37
N LEU A 83 3.93 -0.94 9.64
CA LEU A 83 5.30 -0.64 10.07
C LEU A 83 6.14 -1.88 9.84
N VAL A 84 7.16 -1.77 8.99
CA VAL A 84 8.04 -2.88 8.63
C VAL A 84 9.48 -2.53 8.93
N LEU A 85 10.20 -3.46 9.56
CA LEU A 85 11.61 -3.33 9.86
C LEU A 85 12.41 -4.34 9.06
N TYR A 86 13.54 -3.90 8.54
CA TYR A 86 14.48 -4.71 7.78
C TYR A 86 15.89 -4.50 8.29
N ARG A 87 16.70 -5.56 8.32
CA ARG A 87 18.15 -5.48 8.50
C ARG A 87 18.80 -6.23 7.34
N GLU A 88 19.64 -5.53 6.59
CA GLU A 88 20.33 -6.10 5.42
C GLU A 88 19.39 -6.78 4.40
N GLY A 89 18.17 -6.24 4.25
CA GLY A 89 17.14 -6.78 3.35
C GLY A 89 16.30 -7.91 3.95
N VAL A 90 16.65 -8.43 5.12
CA VAL A 90 15.87 -9.43 5.85
C VAL A 90 14.80 -8.73 6.69
N GLY A 91 13.54 -9.12 6.55
CA GLY A 91 12.44 -8.61 7.37
C GLY A 91 12.54 -9.09 8.81
N LEU A 92 12.56 -8.16 9.77
CA LEU A 92 12.61 -8.42 11.21
C LEU A 92 11.24 -8.35 11.86
N LEU A 93 10.43 -7.37 11.46
CA LEU A 93 9.07 -7.16 11.94
C LEU A 93 8.20 -6.68 10.78
N SER A 94 6.96 -7.14 10.72
CA SER A 94 5.90 -6.52 9.95
C SER A 94 4.67 -6.44 10.84
N ARG A 95 4.18 -5.24 11.12
CA ARG A 95 3.02 -5.01 11.97
C ARG A 95 2.05 -4.06 11.31
N GLU A 96 0.80 -4.47 11.22
CA GLU A 96 -0.29 -3.59 10.80
C GLU A 96 -0.57 -2.57 11.90
N ILE A 97 -0.55 -1.28 11.53
CA ILE A 97 -0.74 -0.16 12.45
C ILE A 97 -1.98 0.67 12.12
N LEU A 98 -2.57 0.46 10.95
CA LEU A 98 -3.82 1.09 10.52
C LEU A 98 -4.52 0.21 9.48
N MET A 99 -5.82 0.06 9.65
CA MET A 99 -6.73 -0.50 8.64
C MET A 99 -7.93 0.45 8.48
N THR A 100 -8.29 0.77 7.25
CA THR A 100 -9.44 1.61 6.91
C THR A 100 -10.17 1.07 5.69
N GLU A 101 -11.32 1.66 5.37
CA GLU A 101 -11.90 1.57 4.03
C GLU A 101 -10.88 2.00 2.95
N PRO A 102 -10.99 1.48 1.71
CA PRO A 102 -10.07 1.77 0.61
C PRO A 102 -10.37 3.15 -0.03
N ASP A 103 -10.52 4.18 0.81
CA ASP A 103 -10.81 5.56 0.42
C ASP A 103 -9.66 6.47 0.83
N GLU A 104 -9.03 7.09 -0.17
CA GLU A 104 -7.88 7.98 0.03
C GLU A 104 -8.21 9.19 0.92
N ILE A 105 -9.45 9.69 0.88
CA ILE A 105 -9.88 10.79 1.75
C ILE A 105 -9.86 10.35 3.22
N VAL A 106 -10.13 9.06 3.47
CA VAL A 106 -10.14 8.45 4.81
C VAL A 106 -8.72 8.12 5.27
N PHE A 107 -7.92 7.41 4.47
CA PHE A 107 -6.62 6.90 4.94
C PHE A 107 -5.48 7.92 4.85
N ALA A 108 -5.42 8.76 3.80
CA ALA A 108 -4.27 9.62 3.56
C ALA A 108 -3.98 10.61 4.71
N PRO A 109 -4.99 11.11 5.44
CA PRO A 109 -4.74 11.94 6.62
C PRO A 109 -4.08 11.25 7.81
N GLN A 110 -4.21 9.93 7.93
CA GLN A 110 -3.92 9.18 9.17
C GLN A 110 -2.42 8.92 9.41
N PHE A 111 -1.59 9.18 8.40
CA PHE A 111 -0.14 9.00 8.48
C PHE A 111 0.57 9.98 7.54
N LYS A 112 1.75 10.45 7.96
CA LYS A 112 2.59 11.38 7.19
C LYS A 112 4.06 11.24 7.51
N GLU A 113 4.37 10.94 8.76
CA GLU A 113 5.74 10.91 9.22
C GLU A 113 6.04 9.66 10.04
N LEU A 114 7.24 9.13 9.82
CA LEU A 114 7.87 8.09 10.62
C LEU A 114 9.20 8.68 11.09
N ARG A 115 9.45 8.68 12.39
CA ARG A 115 10.70 9.17 12.98
C ARG A 115 11.06 8.41 14.26
N LEU A 116 12.31 8.55 14.68
CA LEU A 116 12.75 8.14 16.00
C LEU A 116 12.54 9.28 16.99
N ASP A 117 11.93 9.00 18.13
CA ASP A 117 11.77 9.91 19.26
C ASP A 117 12.25 9.20 20.53
N GLY A 118 13.45 9.57 20.98
CA GLY A 118 14.15 8.84 22.04
C GLY A 118 14.41 7.37 21.67
N ASP A 119 13.82 6.46 22.44
CA ASP A 119 13.92 5.00 22.27
C ASP A 119 12.75 4.40 21.47
N SER A 120 11.93 5.24 20.84
CA SER A 120 10.66 4.83 20.24
C SER A 120 10.56 5.27 18.78
N LEU A 121 10.06 4.37 17.93
CA LEU A 121 9.58 4.70 16.59
C LEU A 121 8.18 5.28 16.70
N VAL A 122 7.98 6.47 16.16
CA VAL A 122 6.72 7.19 16.22
C VAL A 122 6.20 7.43 14.82
N VAL A 123 4.93 7.13 14.61
CA VAL A 123 4.18 7.49 13.40
C VAL A 123 3.25 8.64 13.74
N LEU A 124 3.30 9.68 12.91
CA LEU A 124 2.46 10.86 13.04
C LEU A 124 1.52 10.98 11.85
N ASP A 125 0.31 11.46 12.11
CA ASP A 125 -0.67 11.81 11.11
C ASP A 125 -0.32 13.11 10.37
N LYS A 126 -1.21 13.56 9.47
CA LYS A 126 -0.97 14.79 8.70
C LYS A 126 -0.91 16.07 9.54
N PHE A 127 -1.53 16.07 10.72
CA PHE A 127 -1.65 17.19 11.65
C PHE A 127 -0.50 17.22 12.67
N GLY A 128 0.29 16.15 12.75
CA GLY A 128 1.40 16.02 13.67
C GLY A 128 1.01 15.34 14.98
N ASP A 129 -0.18 14.73 15.04
CA ASP A 129 -0.60 13.91 16.17
C ASP A 129 -0.01 12.51 16.03
N VAL A 130 0.38 11.93 17.18
CA VAL A 130 0.94 10.57 17.21
C VAL A 130 -0.19 9.55 17.03
N THR A 131 -0.10 8.75 15.97
CA THR A 131 -1.07 7.68 15.68
C THR A 131 -0.56 6.29 16.04
N TYR A 132 0.76 6.10 16.11
CA TYR A 132 1.35 4.84 16.52
C TYR A 132 2.72 5.04 17.18
N THR A 133 3.07 4.16 18.12
CA THR A 133 4.38 4.16 18.79
C THR A 133 4.86 2.73 19.03
N GLU A 134 6.13 2.45 18.70
CA GLU A 134 6.81 1.18 18.98
C GLU A 134 8.12 1.45 19.72
N ARG A 135 8.37 0.75 20.83
CA ARG A 135 9.66 0.86 21.54
C ARG A 135 10.71 0.00 20.86
N LEU A 136 11.94 0.48 20.73
CA LEU A 136 13.04 -0.31 20.19
C LEU A 136 13.39 -1.52 21.07
N ALA A 137 13.21 -1.40 22.39
CA ALA A 137 13.46 -2.49 23.33
C ALA A 137 12.50 -3.68 23.18
N THR A 138 11.29 -3.48 22.63
CA THR A 138 10.32 -4.57 22.40
C THR A 138 10.56 -5.31 21.09
N LEU A 139 11.52 -4.85 20.29
CA LEU A 139 11.78 -5.37 18.95
C LEU A 139 12.90 -6.41 18.91
N ASP A 140 13.45 -6.82 20.06
CA ASP A 140 14.59 -7.75 20.19
C ASP A 140 15.71 -7.44 19.16
N LEU A 141 15.96 -6.15 18.92
CA LEU A 141 16.91 -5.67 17.90
C LEU A 141 18.36 -5.68 18.39
N LEU A 142 18.57 -5.97 19.68
CA LEU A 142 19.81 -6.06 20.44
C LEU A 142 20.01 -7.52 20.88
#